data_AF-A0A1H9LHY4-F1
#
_entry.id   AF-A0A1H9LHY4-F1
#
_cell.length_a   1.000
_cell.length_b   1.000
_cell.length_c   1.000
_cell.angle_alpha   90.00
_cell.angle_beta   90.00
_cell.angle_gamma   90.00
#
_symmetry.space_group_name_H-M   'P 1'
#
loop_
_entity.id
_entity.type
_entity.pdbx_description
1 polymer ?
#
loop_
_entity_poly.entity_id
_entity_poly.type
_entity_poly.pdbx_seq_one_letter_code
_entity_poly.pdbx_strand_id
1 'polypeptide(L)' 'MSRTRKEQCTRRQRFERLQHTGRVMIGDWVRFYNRQRPHRALSTRAPAEACALDA' A
#
# COMPACT_ATOMS: atom_id res chain seq x y z
N MET A 1 28.18 -19.68 -3.26
CA MET A 1 27.03 -20.56 -2.94
C MET A 1 25.89 -20.21 -3.89
N SER A 2 25.85 -20.84 -5.07
CA SER A 2 24.98 -20.42 -6.19
C SER A 2 23.64 -21.15 -6.12
N ARG A 3 22.54 -20.43 -5.88
CA ARG A 3 21.18 -20.98 -5.94
C ARG A 3 20.88 -21.43 -7.37
N THR A 4 20.28 -22.61 -7.50
CA THR A 4 19.96 -23.20 -8.81
C THR A 4 19.02 -22.29 -9.61
N ARG A 5 19.06 -22.36 -10.95
CA ARG A 5 18.20 -21.54 -11.83
C ARG A 5 16.70 -21.72 -11.50
N LYS A 6 16.31 -22.92 -11.06
CA LYS A 6 14.93 -23.23 -10.64
C LYS A 6 14.54 -22.47 -9.37
N GLU A 7 15.39 -22.46 -8.35
CA GLU A 7 15.14 -21.68 -7.13
C GLU A 7 15.02 -20.17 -7.41
N GLN A 8 15.85 -19.65 -8.32
CA GLN A 8 15.74 -18.25 -8.71
C GLN A 8 14.41 -17.94 -9.40
N CYS A 9 13.92 -18.82 -10.26
CA CYS A 9 12.62 -18.69 -10.92
C CYS A 9 11.46 -18.69 -9.92
N THR A 10 11.41 -19.68 -9.01
CA THR A 10 10.35 -19.78 -7.99
C THR A 10 10.35 -18.57 -7.06
N ARG A 11 11.54 -18.09 -6.66
CA ARG A 11 11.69 -16.90 -5.83
C ARG A 11 11.19 -15.64 -6.54
N ARG A 12 11.53 -15.47 -7.83
CA ARG A 12 11.06 -14.34 -8.64
C ARG A 12 9.53 -14.34 -8.75
N GLN A 13 8.93 -15.49 -9.10
CA GLN A 13 7.48 -15.60 -9.23
C GLN A 13 6.75 -15.35 -7.89
N ARG A 14 7.33 -15.78 -6.76
CA ARG A 14 6.77 -15.50 -5.42
C ARG A 14 6.82 -14.00 -5.12
N PHE A 15 7.93 -13.35 -5.43
CA PHE A 15 8.08 -11.92 -5.20
C PHE A 15 7.16 -11.08 -6.10
N GLU A 16 7.00 -11.43 -7.37
CA GLU A 16 6.07 -10.77 -8.30
C GLU A 16 4.62 -10.91 -7.83
N ARG A 17 4.22 -12.08 -7.33
CA ARG A 17 2.90 -12.28 -6.71
C ARG A 17 2.71 -11.41 -5.46
N LEU A 18 3.70 -11.38 -4.56
CA LEU A 18 3.64 -10.53 -3.36
C LEU A 18 3.59 -9.04 -3.70
N GLN A 19 4.36 -8.59 -4.70
CA GLN A 19 4.34 -7.22 -5.19
C GLN A 19 2.97 -6.85 -5.75
N HIS A 20 2.36 -7.73 -6.54
CA HIS A 20 1.05 -7.50 -7.12
C HIS A 20 -0.04 -7.41 -6.04
N THR A 21 -0.13 -8.41 -5.16
CA THR A 21 -1.12 -8.43 -4.07
C THR A 21 -0.88 -7.30 -3.08
N GLY A 22 0.38 -7.03 -2.72
CA GLY A 22 0.77 -5.94 -1.83
C GLY A 22 0.40 -4.59 -2.43
N ARG A 23 0.65 -4.34 -3.71
CA ARG A 23 0.25 -3.08 -4.37
C ARG A 23 -1.26 -2.87 -4.37
N VAL A 24 -2.06 -3.91 -4.62
CA VAL A 24 -3.52 -3.81 -4.60
C VAL A 24 -4.01 -3.50 -3.18
N MET A 25 -3.64 -4.34 -2.20
CA MET A 25 -4.10 -4.15 -0.82
C MET A 25 -3.59 -2.86 -0.18
N ILE A 26 -2.32 -2.50 -0.39
CA ILE A 26 -1.75 -1.25 0.13
C ILE A 26 -2.36 -0.05 -0.59
N GLY A 27 -2.58 -0.13 -1.91
CA GLY A 27 -3.22 0.94 -2.67
C GLY A 27 -4.64 1.23 -2.16
N ASP A 28 -5.44 0.19 -1.95
CA ASP A 28 -6.79 0.32 -1.40
C ASP A 28 -6.77 0.83 0.04
N TRP A 29 -5.85 0.33 0.87
CA TRP A 29 -5.71 0.77 2.26
C TRP A 29 -5.24 2.23 2.38
N VAL A 30 -4.30 2.66 1.54
CA VAL A 30 -3.83 4.05 1.45
C VAL A 30 -4.98 4.97 1.03
N ARG A 31 -5.79 4.55 0.05
CA ARG A 31 -6.97 5.30 -0.37
C ARG A 31 -7.97 5.43 0.78
N PHE A 32 -8.24 4.34 1.51
CA PHE A 32 -9.12 4.35 2.68
C PHE A 32 -8.61 5.30 3.77
N TYR A 33 -7.34 5.20 4.14
CA TYR A 33 -6.73 6.03 5.19
C TYR A 33 -6.80 7.53 4.87
N ASN A 34 -6.51 7.90 3.62
CA ASN A 34 -6.42 9.30 3.21
C ASN A 34 -7.78 9.95 2.92
N ARG A 35 -8.80 9.18 2.51
CA ARG A 35 -10.08 9.76 2.07
C ARG A 35 -11.26 9.46 2.98
N GLN A 36 -11.22 8.36 3.72
CA GLN A 36 -12.40 7.85 4.43
C GLN A 36 -12.18 7.71 5.93
N ARG A 37 -10.93 7.58 6.38
CA ARG A 37 -10.64 7.41 7.80
C ARG A 37 -10.78 8.76 8.54
N PRO A 38 -11.71 8.89 9.49
CA PRO A 38 -11.80 10.07 10.32
C PRO A 38 -10.65 10.06 11.35
N HIS A 39 -9.94 11.18 11.48
CA HIS A 39 -8.85 11.31 12.46
C HIS A 39 -9.20 12.33 13.52
N ARG A 40 -9.13 11.93 14.79
CA ARG A 40 -9.45 12.79 15.93
C ARG A 40 -8.55 14.02 16.03
N ALA A 41 -7.28 13.89 15.63
CA ALA A 41 -6.32 15.00 15.54
C ALA A 41 -6.68 16.03 14.45
N LEU A 42 -7.44 15.61 13.43
CA LEU A 42 -7.94 16.47 12.34
C LEU A 42 -9.40 16.89 12.58
N SER A 43 -9.84 16.94 13.84
CA SER A 43 -11.23 17.21 14.19
C SER A 43 -12.21 16.30 13.45
N THR A 44 -11.87 15.01 13.35
CA THR A 44 -12.63 13.93 12.67
C THR A 44 -12.68 13.98 11.14
N ARG A 45 -11.97 14.92 10.50
CA ARG A 45 -11.87 14.98 9.03
C ARG A 45 -10.93 13.93 8.47
N ALA A 46 -11.11 13.58 7.20
CA ALA A 46 -10.13 12.77 6.48
C ALA A 46 -8.88 13.60 6.15
N PRO A 47 -7.68 12.99 6.03
CA PRO A 47 -6.45 13.71 5.73
C PRO A 47 -6.51 14.52 4.44
N ALA A 48 -7.13 13.97 3.40
CA ALA A 48 -7.30 14.67 2.13
C ALA A 48 -8.16 15.93 2.25
N GLU A 49 -9.18 15.92 3.11
CA GLU A 49 -10.01 17.10 3.36
C GLU A 49 -9.24 18.15 4.16
N ALA A 50 -8.47 17.73 5.16
CA ALA A 50 -7.63 18.65 5.93
C ALA A 50 -6.57 19.34 5.05
N CYS A 51 -5.90 18.60 4.16
CA CYS A 51 -4.93 19.18 3.23
C CYS A 51 -5.57 20.08 2.16
N ALA A 52 -6.79 19.76 1.70
CA ALA A 52 -7.48 20.59 0.70
C ALA A 52 -7.98 21.93 1.27
N LEU A 53 -8.13 22.04 2.59
CA LEU A 53 -8.53 23.28 3.28
C LEU A 53 -7.34 24.22 3.57
N ASP A 54 -6.12 23.73 3.44
CA ASP A 54 -4.87 24.46 3.72
C ASP A 54 -4.20 25.02 2.43
N ALA A 55 -4.84 24.84 1.27
CA ALA A 55 -4.39 25.30 -0.05
C ALA A 55 -5.23 26.46 -0.58
#